data_AF-A0A945ZNC2-F1
#
_entry.id   AF-A0A945ZNC2-F1
#
_cell.length_a   1.000
_cell.length_b   1.000
_cell.length_c   1.000
_cell.angle_alpha   90.00
_cell.angle_beta   90.00
_cell.angle_gamma   90.00
#
_symmetry.space_group_name_H-M   'P 1'
#
loop_
_entity.id
_entity.type
_entity.pdbx_description
1 polymer ?
#
loop_
_entity_poly.entity_id
_entity_poly.type
_entity_poly.pdbx_seq_one_letter_code
_entity_poly.pdbx_strand_id
1 'polypeptide(L)'
;KASLEALKKAKQGRKVPREEQDFPINYVGMALAVLLIPVYLLYFDIVHDVGIAILLAVVMMVFGFLFSAVAAYMAGMVGSSNNPISGVTIATILFASLLLLSLLGENSDVGAPAAIMIGAVVCCAAAIGGDNLQDLKTGHIVGATPWKQQVMQIIGVLSASVVLGLVLDILHTAYTIGSPTLSAPQATLMKSVADGVFTGNLPWNMVGFGAIIGILIILIDLRQERIGSDFRVPILAVAVGIYLPIELTVPIFLGGMITHFSEKSGASDMMKKKGLLMASGLITGEALVGILVAVPIFVTGSKEWWPQFPGFQFVGVLVFMAVIAWLYRSVTQK
;
A
#
# COMPACT_ATOMS: atom_id res chain seq x y z
N LYS A 1 13.10 4.09 21.02
CA LYS A 1 14.15 3.87 22.05
C LYS A 1 15.52 4.39 21.60
N ALA A 2 16.03 3.94 20.45
CA ALA A 2 17.31 4.40 19.88
C ALA A 2 17.40 5.95 19.74
N SER A 3 16.39 6.61 19.18
CA SER A 3 16.39 8.08 19.02
C SER A 3 16.42 8.84 20.36
N LEU A 4 15.78 8.29 21.41
CA LEU A 4 15.82 8.85 22.77
C LEU A 4 17.19 8.69 23.42
N GLU A 5 17.87 7.57 23.16
CA GLU A 5 19.23 7.31 23.63
C GLU A 5 20.26 8.19 22.90
N ALA A 6 20.12 8.36 21.58
CA ALA A 6 20.93 9.27 20.79
C ALA A 6 20.82 10.71 21.29
N LEU A 7 19.61 11.19 21.62
CA LEU A 7 19.39 12.51 22.22
C LEU A 7 20.06 12.67 23.58
N LYS A 8 20.02 11.64 24.43
CA LYS A 8 20.72 11.65 25.73
C LYS A 8 22.23 11.69 25.54
N LYS A 9 22.80 10.89 24.62
CA LYS A 9 24.23 10.87 24.31
C LYS A 9 24.70 12.22 23.73
N ALA A 10 23.92 12.82 22.84
CA ALA A 10 24.21 14.12 22.25
C ALA A 10 24.19 15.25 23.30
N LYS A 11 23.21 15.25 24.22
CA LYS A 11 23.17 16.20 25.36
C LYS A 11 24.36 16.04 26.32
N GLN A 12 24.97 14.87 26.38
CA GLN A 12 26.17 14.59 27.18
C GLN A 12 27.49 14.90 26.45
N GLY A 13 27.44 15.52 25.26
CA GLY A 13 28.63 15.87 24.47
C GLY A 13 29.38 14.68 23.87
N ARG A 14 28.79 13.48 23.89
CA ARG A 14 29.40 12.28 23.29
C ARG A 14 29.15 12.27 21.77
N LYS A 15 30.18 11.95 20.99
CA LYS A 15 30.05 11.77 19.53
C LYS A 15 29.10 10.61 19.24
N VAL A 16 27.98 10.92 18.57
CA VAL A 16 27.03 9.92 18.09
C VAL A 16 27.50 9.42 16.71
N PRO A 17 27.61 8.10 16.49
CA PRO A 17 27.93 7.53 15.18
C PRO A 17 27.04 8.09 14.08
N ARG A 18 27.56 8.21 12.86
CA ARG A 18 26.85 8.85 11.74
C ARG A 18 25.50 8.18 11.46
N GLU A 19 25.47 6.87 11.62
CA GLU A 19 24.33 5.97 11.38
C GLU A 19 23.31 5.99 12.52
N GLU A 20 23.65 6.60 13.66
CA GLU A 20 22.76 6.81 14.83
C GLU A 20 22.24 8.26 14.92
N GLN A 21 22.62 9.13 13.98
CA GLN A 21 22.18 10.53 13.94
C GLN A 21 20.79 10.64 13.32
N ASP A 22 19.78 10.51 14.19
CA ASP A 22 18.36 10.58 13.86
C ASP A 22 17.74 11.97 14.11
N PHE A 23 16.55 12.22 13.58
CA PHE A 23 15.81 13.43 13.91
C PHE A 23 15.51 13.47 15.42
N PRO A 24 15.70 14.62 16.08
CA PRO A 24 15.30 14.77 17.46
C PRO A 24 13.80 14.57 17.63
N ILE A 25 13.41 13.65 18.52
CA ILE A 25 12.02 13.26 18.78
C ILE A 25 11.11 14.44 19.16
N ASN A 26 11.67 15.50 19.75
CA ASN A 26 10.95 16.72 20.09
C ASN A 26 10.51 17.49 18.83
N TYR A 27 11.34 17.56 17.80
CA TYR A 27 10.96 18.17 16.53
C TYR A 27 9.91 17.33 15.80
N VAL A 28 10.05 16.00 15.85
CA VAL A 28 9.04 15.08 15.29
C VAL A 28 7.69 15.26 15.99
N GLY A 29 7.67 15.32 17.32
CA GLY A 29 6.44 15.53 18.09
C GLY A 29 5.80 16.90 17.81
N MET A 30 6.61 17.96 17.69
CA MET A 30 6.11 19.29 17.34
C MET A 30 5.55 19.33 15.91
N ALA A 31 6.24 18.73 14.93
CA ALA A 31 5.75 18.63 13.56
C ALA A 31 4.42 17.85 13.50
N LEU A 32 4.33 16.74 14.24
CA LEU A 32 3.10 15.96 14.34
C LEU A 32 1.95 16.78 14.94
N ALA A 33 2.19 17.52 16.03
CA ALA A 33 1.19 18.39 16.64
C ALA A 33 0.70 19.49 15.67
N VAL A 34 1.61 20.11 14.90
CA VAL A 34 1.25 21.12 13.90
C VAL A 34 0.44 20.50 12.75
N LEU A 35 0.82 19.29 12.29
CA LEU A 35 0.13 18.59 11.21
C LEU A 35 -1.26 18.08 11.60
N LEU A 36 -1.62 18.04 12.88
CA LEU A 36 -3.01 17.78 13.28
C LEU A 36 -3.96 18.89 12.87
N ILE A 37 -3.49 20.13 12.76
CA ILE A 37 -4.33 21.28 12.40
C ILE A 37 -4.94 21.08 11.01
N PRO A 38 -4.16 20.86 9.92
CA PRO A 38 -4.74 20.63 8.61
C PRO A 38 -5.59 19.35 8.54
N VAL A 39 -5.26 18.31 9.31
CA VAL A 39 -6.10 17.10 9.34
C VAL A 39 -7.43 17.33 10.07
N TYR A 40 -7.42 18.11 11.15
CA TYR A 40 -8.64 18.57 11.80
C TYR A 40 -9.51 19.37 10.84
N LEU A 41 -8.91 20.33 10.11
CA LEU A 41 -9.64 21.15 9.12
C LEU A 41 -10.27 20.28 8.02
N LEU A 42 -9.56 19.26 7.56
CA LEU A 42 -10.06 18.27 6.59
C LEU A 42 -11.27 17.51 7.14
N TYR A 43 -11.23 17.03 8.39
CA TYR A 43 -12.38 16.34 8.99
C TYR A 43 -13.54 17.27 9.29
N PHE A 44 -13.26 18.50 9.67
CA PHE A 44 -14.28 19.53 9.89
C PHE A 44 -15.01 19.90 8.60
N ASP A 45 -14.30 19.95 7.48
CA ASP A 45 -14.88 20.19 6.15
C ASP A 45 -15.87 19.09 5.74
N ILE A 46 -15.65 17.85 6.17
CA ILE A 46 -16.52 16.71 5.83
C ILE A 46 -17.71 16.59 6.78
N VAL A 47 -17.45 16.65 8.09
CA VAL A 47 -18.48 16.32 9.10
C VAL A 47 -19.26 17.56 9.56
N HIS A 48 -18.71 18.76 9.35
CA HIS A 48 -19.28 20.04 9.79
C HIS A 48 -19.59 20.13 11.29
N ASP A 49 -19.01 19.25 12.11
CA ASP A 49 -19.12 19.25 13.57
C ASP A 49 -17.73 19.32 14.20
N VAL A 50 -17.55 20.32 15.08
CA VAL A 50 -16.25 20.59 15.73
C VAL A 50 -15.85 19.46 16.67
N GLY A 51 -16.78 18.93 17.46
CA GLY A 51 -16.51 17.88 18.44
C GLY A 51 -16.10 16.58 17.77
N ILE A 52 -16.83 16.19 16.72
CA ILE A 52 -16.53 14.98 15.94
C ILE A 52 -15.23 15.15 15.18
N ALA A 53 -14.96 16.30 14.55
CA ALA A 53 -13.70 16.54 13.84
C ALA A 53 -12.47 16.45 14.76
N ILE A 54 -12.54 16.99 15.99
CA ILE A 54 -11.46 16.84 16.99
C ILE A 54 -11.29 15.36 17.37
N LEU A 55 -12.39 14.66 17.65
CA LEU A 55 -12.37 13.25 17.98
C LEU A 55 -11.71 12.44 16.86
N LEU A 56 -12.07 12.69 15.61
CA LEU A 56 -11.50 12.00 14.46
C LEU A 56 -10.01 12.26 14.29
N ALA A 57 -9.55 13.50 14.50
CA ALA A 57 -8.12 13.82 14.47
C ALA A 57 -7.34 13.05 15.57
N VAL A 58 -7.90 12.92 16.77
CA VAL A 58 -7.28 12.16 17.87
C VAL A 58 -7.29 10.66 17.58
N VAL A 59 -8.43 10.11 17.14
CA VAL A 59 -8.57 8.69 16.78
C VAL A 59 -7.58 8.35 15.67
N MET A 60 -7.53 9.14 14.61
CA MET A 60 -6.57 8.98 13.52
C MET A 60 -5.13 9.02 14.02
N MET A 61 -4.77 9.95 14.92
CA MET A 61 -3.42 10.01 15.47
C MET A 61 -3.06 8.71 16.20
N VAL A 62 -3.96 8.20 17.05
CA VAL A 62 -3.73 6.98 17.84
C VAL A 62 -3.57 5.78 16.92
N PHE A 63 -4.50 5.57 15.99
CA PHE A 63 -4.46 4.45 15.06
C PHE A 63 -3.30 4.57 14.08
N GLY A 64 -3.04 5.76 13.55
CA GLY A 64 -1.92 6.03 12.66
C GLY A 64 -0.58 5.72 13.34
N PHE A 65 -0.40 6.13 14.60
CA PHE A 65 0.79 5.80 15.37
C PHE A 65 0.91 4.29 15.62
N LEU A 66 -0.15 3.65 16.13
CA LEU A 66 -0.15 2.22 16.47
C LEU A 66 0.16 1.36 15.24
N PHE A 67 -0.55 1.62 14.14
CA PHE A 67 -0.40 0.84 12.92
C PHE A 67 0.86 1.17 12.14
N SER A 68 1.34 2.41 12.18
CA SER A 68 2.68 2.74 11.67
C SER A 68 3.76 1.93 12.39
N ALA A 69 3.68 1.78 13.71
CA ALA A 69 4.63 0.95 14.46
C ALA A 69 4.57 -0.54 14.07
N VAL A 70 3.38 -1.12 13.92
CA VAL A 70 3.21 -2.51 13.48
C VAL A 70 3.72 -2.72 12.05
N ALA A 71 3.33 -1.84 11.14
CA ALA A 71 3.74 -1.88 9.74
C ALA A 71 5.25 -1.73 9.59
N ALA A 72 5.85 -0.78 10.31
CA ALA A 72 7.28 -0.55 10.35
C ALA A 72 8.05 -1.77 10.87
N TYR A 73 7.57 -2.39 11.95
CA TYR A 73 8.18 -3.61 12.50
C TYR A 73 8.11 -4.79 11.50
N MET A 74 6.94 -5.04 10.90
CA MET A 74 6.77 -6.10 9.90
C MET A 74 7.64 -5.85 8.66
N ALA A 75 7.66 -4.62 8.16
CA ALA A 75 8.48 -4.18 7.04
C ALA A 75 9.99 -4.35 7.33
N GLY A 76 10.44 -4.03 8.55
CA GLY A 76 11.84 -4.18 8.94
C GLY A 76 12.30 -5.64 9.06
N MET A 77 11.42 -6.52 9.54
CA MET A 77 11.69 -7.94 9.77
C MET A 77 11.54 -8.79 8.50
N VAL A 78 10.44 -8.62 7.77
CA VAL A 78 9.99 -9.54 6.71
C VAL A 78 9.98 -8.87 5.32
N GLY A 79 10.27 -7.57 5.24
CA GLY A 79 10.24 -6.79 3.99
C GLY A 79 8.88 -6.14 3.69
N SER A 80 8.84 -5.23 2.71
CA SER A 80 7.69 -4.34 2.45
C SER A 80 6.56 -5.09 1.78
N SER A 81 6.91 -6.09 0.96
CA SER A 81 5.97 -6.97 0.29
C SER A 81 5.10 -7.79 1.27
N ASN A 82 5.57 -8.00 2.49
CA ASN A 82 4.84 -8.71 3.55
C ASN A 82 4.23 -7.75 4.60
N ASN A 83 4.26 -6.44 4.36
CA ASN A 83 3.68 -5.46 5.26
C ASN A 83 2.14 -5.56 5.21
N PRO A 84 1.42 -5.75 6.34
CA PRO A 84 -0.02 -6.00 6.37
C PRO A 84 -0.88 -4.74 6.14
N ILE A 85 -0.46 -3.83 5.25
CA ILE A 85 -1.08 -2.52 5.02
C ILE A 85 -2.56 -2.66 4.68
N SER A 86 -2.90 -3.49 3.68
CA SER A 86 -4.29 -3.63 3.22
C SER A 86 -5.23 -4.14 4.31
N GLY A 87 -4.79 -5.11 5.13
CA GLY A 87 -5.60 -5.65 6.23
C GLY A 87 -5.81 -4.62 7.35
N VAL A 88 -4.75 -3.88 7.69
CA VAL A 88 -4.81 -2.78 8.67
C VAL A 88 -5.76 -1.68 8.21
N THR A 89 -5.74 -1.31 6.93
CA THR A 89 -6.62 -0.28 6.37
C THR A 89 -8.09 -0.70 6.44
N ILE A 90 -8.42 -1.93 6.02
CA ILE A 90 -9.80 -2.43 6.06
C ILE A 90 -10.32 -2.50 7.50
N ALA A 91 -9.51 -3.01 8.44
CA ALA A 91 -9.87 -3.04 9.86
C ALA A 91 -10.10 -1.64 10.43
N THR A 92 -9.25 -0.68 10.03
CA THR A 92 -9.39 0.73 10.42
C THR A 92 -10.70 1.32 9.89
N ILE A 93 -11.02 1.07 8.62
CA ILE A 93 -12.27 1.55 8.01
C ILE A 93 -13.49 0.95 8.70
N LEU A 94 -13.50 -0.36 8.96
CA LEU A 94 -14.61 -1.02 9.65
C LEU A 94 -14.80 -0.45 11.07
N PHE A 95 -13.71 -0.34 11.84
CA PHE A 95 -13.76 0.24 13.17
C PHE A 95 -14.22 1.70 13.15
N ALA A 96 -13.63 2.52 12.26
CA ALA A 96 -13.99 3.92 12.09
C ALA A 96 -15.46 4.09 11.68
N SER A 97 -15.96 3.22 10.79
CA SER A 97 -17.35 3.22 10.35
C SER A 97 -18.29 2.90 11.51
N LEU A 98 -17.98 1.90 12.34
CA LEU A 98 -18.78 1.55 13.52
C LEU A 98 -18.76 2.65 14.58
N LEU A 99 -17.59 3.24 14.84
CA LEU A 99 -17.45 4.38 15.75
C LEU A 99 -18.28 5.56 15.26
N LEU A 100 -18.13 5.94 13.99
CA LEU A 100 -18.86 7.06 13.42
C LEU A 100 -20.36 6.78 13.30
N LEU A 101 -20.78 5.55 13.03
CA LEU A 101 -22.19 5.15 13.08
C LEU A 101 -22.80 5.45 14.46
N SER A 102 -22.08 5.15 15.54
CA SER A 102 -22.55 5.44 16.91
C SER A 102 -22.66 6.93 17.25
N LEU A 103 -21.98 7.80 16.48
CA LEU A 103 -21.94 9.24 16.72
C LEU A 103 -22.86 10.02 15.77
N LEU A 104 -22.91 9.61 14.51
CA LEU A 104 -23.63 10.29 13.42
C LEU A 104 -25.00 9.66 13.13
N GLY A 105 -25.24 8.43 13.57
CA GLY A 105 -26.44 7.67 13.27
C GLY A 105 -26.41 6.98 11.90
N GLU A 106 -27.43 6.14 11.67
CA GLU A 106 -27.64 5.44 10.40
C GLU A 106 -27.95 6.41 9.26
N ASN A 107 -27.57 6.05 8.04
CA ASN A 107 -27.80 6.82 6.81
C ASN A 107 -27.20 8.25 6.82
N SER A 108 -26.13 8.47 7.58
CA SER A 108 -25.35 9.71 7.48
C SER A 108 -24.57 9.77 6.17
N ASP A 109 -24.82 10.80 5.35
CA ASP A 109 -24.13 11.02 4.07
C ASP A 109 -22.62 11.28 4.23
N VAL A 110 -22.19 11.72 5.41
CA VAL A 110 -20.80 12.07 5.71
C VAL A 110 -20.04 10.96 6.44
N GLY A 111 -20.75 9.97 6.97
CA GLY A 111 -20.19 8.91 7.80
C GLY A 111 -19.21 7.99 7.06
N ALA A 112 -19.66 7.39 5.95
CA ALA A 112 -18.83 6.49 5.16
C ALA A 112 -17.60 7.21 4.53
N PRO A 113 -17.74 8.41 3.94
CA PRO A 113 -16.59 9.19 3.49
C PRO A 113 -15.59 9.49 4.61
N ALA A 114 -16.05 9.91 5.80
CA ALA A 114 -15.17 10.19 6.94
C ALA A 114 -14.39 8.95 7.41
N ALA A 115 -15.04 7.78 7.45
CA ALA A 115 -14.38 6.52 7.80
C ALA A 115 -13.30 6.11 6.79
N ILE A 116 -13.57 6.26 5.49
CA ILE A 116 -12.59 6.01 4.42
C ILE A 116 -11.40 6.96 4.55
N MET A 117 -11.62 8.23 4.90
CA MET A 117 -10.55 9.21 5.11
C MET A 117 -9.64 8.85 6.29
N ILE A 118 -10.20 8.34 7.40
CA ILE A 118 -9.38 7.80 8.51
C ILE A 118 -8.56 6.62 8.02
N GLY A 119 -9.18 5.70 7.28
CA GLY A 119 -8.50 4.58 6.64
C GLY A 119 -7.34 5.04 5.75
N ALA A 120 -7.54 6.08 4.93
CA ALA A 120 -6.53 6.61 4.02
C ALA A 120 -5.32 7.18 4.79
N VAL A 121 -5.55 7.99 5.81
CA VAL A 121 -4.44 8.56 6.61
C VAL A 121 -3.66 7.47 7.35
N VAL A 122 -4.35 6.51 7.96
CA VAL A 122 -3.72 5.37 8.64
C VAL A 122 -2.95 4.49 7.65
N CYS A 123 -3.51 4.25 6.47
CA CYS A 123 -2.85 3.52 5.39
C CYS A 123 -1.54 4.20 4.98
N CYS A 124 -1.57 5.52 4.74
CA CYS A 124 -0.36 6.30 4.43
C CYS A 124 0.65 6.26 5.57
N ALA A 125 0.22 6.41 6.82
CA ALA A 125 1.11 6.35 7.98
C ALA A 125 1.78 4.97 8.14
N ALA A 126 1.03 3.89 7.90
CA ALA A 126 1.52 2.51 7.90
C ALA A 126 2.50 2.23 6.76
N ALA A 127 2.16 2.67 5.55
CA ALA A 127 3.00 2.51 4.36
C ALA A 127 4.32 3.27 4.50
N ILE A 128 4.27 4.57 4.81
CA ILE A 128 5.46 5.42 4.95
C ILE A 128 6.28 5.02 6.18
N GLY A 129 5.66 4.59 7.28
CA GLY A 129 6.38 4.03 8.42
C GLY A 129 7.15 2.75 8.06
N GLY A 130 6.52 1.86 7.29
CA GLY A 130 7.13 0.67 6.70
C GLY A 130 8.34 0.97 5.82
N ASP A 131 8.14 1.89 4.88
CA ASP A 131 9.14 2.32 3.90
C ASP A 131 10.34 3.01 4.57
N ASN A 132 10.08 3.96 5.47
CA ASN A 132 11.11 4.62 6.28
C ASN A 132 11.97 3.61 7.06
N LEU A 133 11.37 2.58 7.69
CA LEU A 133 12.16 1.59 8.40
C LEU A 133 13.08 0.77 7.48
N GLN A 134 12.69 0.53 6.24
CA GLN A 134 13.54 -0.14 5.25
C GLN A 134 14.63 0.76 4.69
N ASP A 135 14.30 2.02 4.43
CA ASP A 135 15.27 3.03 4.04
C ASP A 135 16.32 3.21 5.12
N LEU A 136 15.92 3.29 6.39
CA LEU A 136 16.85 3.37 7.52
C LEU A 136 17.70 2.11 7.66
N LYS A 137 17.13 0.92 7.44
CA LYS A 137 17.89 -0.34 7.44
C LYS A 137 18.95 -0.36 6.33
N THR A 138 18.55 -0.03 5.11
CA THR A 138 19.45 0.02 3.94
C THR A 138 20.50 1.11 4.13
N GLY A 139 20.08 2.27 4.61
CA GLY A 139 20.93 3.41 4.95
C GLY A 139 21.98 3.05 5.99
N HIS A 140 21.59 2.33 7.05
CA HIS A 140 22.52 1.84 8.06
C HIS A 140 23.58 0.91 7.46
N ILE A 141 23.19 0.00 6.55
CA ILE A 141 24.12 -0.92 5.88
C ILE A 141 25.16 -0.18 5.03
N VAL A 142 24.76 0.92 4.37
CA VAL A 142 25.65 1.70 3.48
C VAL A 142 26.31 2.90 4.16
N GLY A 143 26.16 3.08 5.47
CA GLY A 143 26.77 4.19 6.23
C GLY A 143 26.11 5.57 6.00
N ALA A 144 24.81 5.58 5.67
CA ALA A 144 24.04 6.80 5.49
C ALA A 144 23.69 7.48 6.83
N THR A 145 23.26 8.74 6.76
CA THR A 145 22.82 9.51 7.93
C THR A 145 21.29 9.53 8.01
N PRO A 146 20.67 8.92 9.04
CA PRO A 146 19.21 8.77 9.16
C PRO A 146 18.40 10.04 8.96
N TRP A 147 18.77 11.15 9.63
CA TRP A 147 17.99 12.39 9.53
C TRP A 147 17.94 12.93 8.09
N LYS A 148 19.00 12.75 7.29
CA LYS A 148 19.02 13.16 5.88
C LYS A 148 18.07 12.33 5.04
N GLN A 149 17.98 11.03 5.32
CA GLN A 149 17.04 10.13 4.64
C GLN A 149 15.60 10.55 4.93
N GLN A 150 15.29 10.84 6.20
CA GLN A 150 13.96 11.31 6.58
C GLN A 150 13.59 12.66 5.95
N VAL A 151 14.54 13.60 5.83
CA VAL A 151 14.30 14.85 5.06
C VAL A 151 13.96 14.53 3.59
N MET A 152 14.74 13.67 2.95
CA MET A 152 14.49 13.30 1.55
C MET A 152 13.17 12.56 1.38
N GLN A 153 12.76 11.74 2.35
CA GLN A 153 11.44 11.11 2.36
C GLN A 153 10.32 12.13 2.47
N ILE A 154 10.44 13.14 3.34
CA ILE A 154 9.45 14.23 3.43
C ILE A 154 9.34 14.95 2.08
N ILE A 155 10.46 15.28 1.45
CA ILE A 155 10.47 15.89 0.11
C ILE A 155 9.79 14.97 -0.91
N GLY A 156 10.10 13.68 -0.89
CA GLY A 156 9.49 12.66 -1.74
C GLY A 156 7.97 12.61 -1.58
N VAL A 157 7.48 12.50 -0.35
CA VAL A 157 6.04 12.47 -0.04
C VAL A 157 5.34 13.75 -0.50
N LEU A 158 5.92 14.92 -0.25
CA LEU A 158 5.35 16.20 -0.68
C LEU A 158 5.34 16.35 -2.20
N SER A 159 6.40 15.92 -2.88
CA SER A 159 6.45 15.95 -4.34
C SER A 159 5.42 15.00 -4.96
N ALA A 160 5.29 13.79 -4.40
CA ALA A 160 4.34 12.79 -4.86
C ALA A 160 2.89 13.21 -4.59
N SER A 161 2.60 13.81 -3.44
CA SER A 161 1.24 14.25 -3.08
C SER A 161 0.71 15.35 -4.01
N VAL A 162 1.57 16.29 -4.42
CA VAL A 162 1.22 17.35 -5.39
C VAL A 162 0.87 16.76 -6.75
N VAL A 163 1.60 15.74 -7.20
CA VAL A 163 1.38 15.12 -8.51
C VAL A 163 0.21 14.13 -8.49
N LEU A 164 -0.02 13.45 -7.36
CA LEU A 164 -0.99 12.36 -7.26
C LEU A 164 -2.41 12.79 -7.63
N GLY A 165 -2.87 13.95 -7.15
CA GLY A 165 -4.22 14.46 -7.47
C GLY A 165 -4.43 14.66 -8.96
N LEU A 166 -3.44 15.26 -9.65
CA LEU A 166 -3.46 15.47 -11.09
C LEU A 166 -3.47 14.14 -11.86
N VAL A 167 -2.64 13.18 -11.46
CA VAL A 167 -2.59 11.85 -12.11
C VAL A 167 -3.91 11.11 -11.95
N LEU A 168 -4.51 11.15 -10.75
CA LEU A 168 -5.80 10.54 -10.51
C LEU A 168 -6.90 11.18 -11.36
N ASP A 169 -6.91 12.50 -11.52
CA ASP A 169 -7.88 13.22 -12.35
C ASP A 169 -7.73 12.89 -13.85
N ILE A 170 -6.49 12.84 -14.34
CA ILE A 170 -6.16 12.42 -15.71
C ILE A 170 -6.69 11.00 -15.97
N LEU A 171 -6.39 10.05 -15.08
CA LEU A 171 -6.82 8.66 -15.23
C LEU A 171 -8.34 8.51 -15.10
N HIS A 172 -8.96 9.23 -14.17
CA HIS A 172 -10.41 9.18 -13.97
C HIS A 172 -11.16 9.76 -15.17
N THR A 173 -10.68 10.87 -15.75
CA THR A 173 -11.27 11.47 -16.94
C THR A 173 -11.09 10.58 -18.17
N ALA A 174 -9.91 9.98 -18.33
CA ALA A 174 -9.61 9.12 -19.48
C ALA A 174 -10.39 7.79 -19.46
N TYR A 175 -10.40 7.08 -18.31
CA TYR A 175 -10.90 5.71 -18.21
C TYR A 175 -12.01 5.50 -17.17
N THR A 176 -12.24 6.46 -16.27
CA THR A 176 -13.12 6.32 -15.10
C THR A 176 -12.67 5.22 -14.14
N ILE A 177 -12.10 5.62 -12.99
CA ILE A 177 -11.65 4.68 -11.96
C ILE A 177 -12.85 3.88 -11.43
N GLY A 178 -12.70 2.55 -11.37
CA GLY A 178 -13.78 1.62 -11.00
C GLY A 178 -14.59 1.08 -12.18
N SER A 179 -14.33 1.55 -13.40
CA SER A 179 -14.92 0.98 -14.62
C SER A 179 -14.27 -0.36 -14.99
N PRO A 180 -14.85 -1.16 -15.91
CA PRO A 180 -14.20 -2.36 -16.42
C PRO A 180 -12.82 -2.08 -17.07
N THR A 181 -12.65 -0.91 -17.69
CA THR A 181 -11.39 -0.50 -18.32
C THR A 181 -10.32 -0.05 -17.32
N LEU A 182 -10.72 0.41 -16.13
CA LEU A 182 -9.80 0.76 -15.04
C LEU A 182 -10.40 0.29 -13.71
N SER A 183 -10.38 -1.01 -13.51
CA SER A 183 -10.98 -1.64 -12.34
C SER A 183 -10.26 -1.22 -11.05
N ALA A 184 -11.02 -0.92 -10.00
CA ALA A 184 -10.50 -0.56 -8.68
C ALA A 184 -11.06 -1.46 -7.56
N PRO A 185 -10.81 -2.79 -7.58
CA PRO A 185 -11.48 -3.73 -6.67
C PRO A 185 -11.23 -3.42 -5.19
N GLN A 186 -10.02 -2.96 -4.85
CA GLN A 186 -9.65 -2.60 -3.48
C GLN A 186 -10.44 -1.39 -2.97
N ALA A 187 -10.60 -0.35 -3.82
CA ALA A 187 -11.39 0.82 -3.47
C ALA A 187 -12.88 0.47 -3.35
N THR A 188 -13.40 -0.36 -4.26
CA THR A 188 -14.78 -0.86 -4.19
C THR A 188 -15.03 -1.65 -2.91
N LEU A 189 -14.10 -2.52 -2.50
CA LEU A 189 -14.23 -3.27 -1.25
C LEU A 189 -14.24 -2.34 -0.03
N MET A 190 -13.32 -1.36 0.02
CA MET A 190 -13.27 -0.37 1.11
C MET A 190 -14.56 0.44 1.20
N LYS A 191 -15.10 0.88 0.04
CA LYS A 191 -16.38 1.58 -0.05
C LYS A 191 -17.54 0.69 0.45
N SER A 192 -17.66 -0.54 -0.05
CA SER A 192 -18.75 -1.45 0.33
C SER A 192 -18.76 -1.78 1.82
N VAL A 193 -17.59 -1.87 2.46
CA VAL A 193 -17.50 -2.05 3.91
C VAL A 193 -18.02 -0.82 4.65
N ALA A 194 -17.57 0.38 4.28
CA ALA A 194 -18.02 1.62 4.91
C ALA A 194 -19.53 1.86 4.69
N ASP A 195 -19.98 1.84 3.45
CA ASP A 195 -21.39 2.03 3.08
C ASP A 195 -22.28 0.96 3.72
N GLY A 196 -21.84 -0.29 3.74
CA GLY A 196 -22.58 -1.40 4.36
C GLY A 196 -22.84 -1.19 5.85
N VAL A 197 -21.89 -0.60 6.57
CA VAL A 197 -22.07 -0.26 8.00
C VAL A 197 -23.12 0.83 8.18
N PHE A 198 -23.05 1.92 7.41
CA PHE A 198 -23.98 3.06 7.58
C PHE A 198 -25.39 2.81 7.05
N THR A 199 -25.52 1.95 6.04
CA THR A 199 -26.82 1.55 5.48
C THR A 199 -27.47 0.36 6.20
N GLY A 200 -26.78 -0.22 7.20
CA GLY A 200 -27.23 -1.42 7.90
C GLY A 200 -27.24 -2.71 7.06
N ASN A 201 -26.73 -2.67 5.83
CA ASN A 201 -26.75 -3.78 4.88
C ASN A 201 -25.44 -4.60 4.85
N LEU A 202 -24.51 -4.38 5.78
CA LEU A 202 -23.30 -5.18 5.87
C LEU A 202 -23.68 -6.65 6.17
N PRO A 203 -23.27 -7.63 5.36
CA PRO A 203 -23.61 -9.03 5.58
C PRO A 203 -22.78 -9.61 6.74
N TRP A 204 -23.18 -9.33 7.97
CA TRP A 204 -22.48 -9.75 9.20
C TRP A 204 -22.25 -11.26 9.29
N ASN A 205 -23.17 -12.06 8.75
CA ASN A 205 -23.00 -13.50 8.65
C ASN A 205 -21.76 -13.86 7.81
N MET A 206 -21.55 -13.19 6.68
CA MET A 206 -20.37 -13.40 5.83
C MET A 206 -19.08 -12.91 6.51
N VAL A 207 -19.13 -11.78 7.21
CA VAL A 207 -18.00 -11.30 8.02
C VAL A 207 -17.62 -12.32 9.09
N GLY A 208 -18.61 -12.89 9.77
CA GLY A 208 -18.43 -13.95 10.77
C GLY A 208 -17.82 -15.22 10.17
N PHE A 209 -18.34 -15.70 9.03
CA PHE A 209 -17.74 -16.84 8.32
C PHE A 209 -16.29 -16.55 7.91
N GLY A 210 -16.01 -15.35 7.41
CA GLY A 210 -14.65 -14.91 7.09
C GLY A 210 -13.71 -14.94 8.30
N ALA A 211 -14.18 -14.48 9.47
CA ALA A 211 -13.41 -14.55 10.71
C ALA A 211 -13.10 -16.00 11.13
N ILE A 212 -14.08 -16.91 11.04
CA ILE A 212 -13.90 -18.33 11.35
C ILE A 212 -12.88 -18.96 10.39
N ILE A 213 -13.03 -18.73 9.09
CA ILE A 213 -12.10 -19.23 8.06
C ILE A 213 -10.69 -18.68 8.33
N GLY A 214 -10.57 -17.40 8.67
CA GLY A 214 -9.30 -16.78 9.02
C GLY A 214 -8.62 -17.44 10.21
N ILE A 215 -9.37 -17.71 11.29
CA ILE A 215 -8.87 -18.44 12.46
C ILE A 215 -8.39 -19.84 12.07
N LEU A 216 -9.18 -20.58 11.29
CA LEU A 216 -8.82 -21.92 10.82
C LEU A 216 -7.53 -21.92 10.00
N ILE A 217 -7.37 -20.96 9.07
CA ILE A 217 -6.15 -20.81 8.27
C ILE A 217 -4.95 -20.49 9.15
N ILE A 218 -5.08 -19.57 10.12
CA ILE A 218 -4.00 -19.25 11.06
C ILE A 218 -3.59 -20.50 11.85
N LEU A 219 -4.55 -21.29 12.34
CA LEU A 219 -4.27 -22.54 13.05
C LEU A 219 -3.56 -23.56 12.15
N ILE A 220 -3.95 -23.66 10.88
CA ILE A 220 -3.29 -24.53 9.89
C ILE A 220 -1.86 -24.05 9.62
N ASP A 221 -1.63 -22.75 9.47
CA ASP A 221 -0.29 -22.21 9.22
C ASP A 221 0.63 -22.40 10.43
N LEU A 222 0.15 -22.12 11.64
CA LEU A 222 0.90 -22.37 12.88
C LEU A 222 1.19 -23.87 13.08
N ARG A 223 0.28 -24.74 12.67
CA ARG A 223 0.53 -26.20 12.68
C ARG A 223 1.63 -26.55 11.69
N GLN A 224 1.59 -26.02 10.47
CA GLN A 224 2.59 -26.27 9.43
C GLN A 224 3.97 -25.74 9.83
N GLU A 225 4.02 -24.57 10.48
CA GLU A 225 5.22 -24.04 11.10
C GLU A 225 5.84 -25.01 12.11
N ARG A 226 5.01 -25.51 13.03
CA ARG A 226 5.47 -26.37 14.12
C ARG A 226 6.00 -27.71 13.62
N ILE A 227 5.43 -28.25 12.54
CA ILE A 227 5.90 -29.50 11.93
C ILE A 227 7.06 -29.30 10.96
N GLY A 228 7.54 -28.06 10.76
CA GLY A 228 8.64 -27.75 9.85
C GLY A 228 8.29 -27.99 8.38
N SER A 229 7.03 -27.82 7.99
CA SER A 229 6.58 -28.01 6.61
C SER A 229 7.11 -26.90 5.70
N ASP A 230 7.67 -27.29 4.55
CA ASP A 230 8.03 -26.36 3.48
C ASP A 230 6.80 -25.68 2.85
N PHE A 231 5.63 -26.29 2.98
CA PHE A 231 4.36 -25.70 2.58
C PHE A 231 3.78 -24.89 3.75
N ARG A 232 3.64 -23.57 3.55
CA ARG A 232 3.05 -22.60 4.48
C ARG A 232 1.78 -22.02 3.88
N VAL A 233 0.83 -21.65 4.74
CA VAL A 233 -0.46 -21.09 4.33
C VAL A 233 -0.68 -19.76 5.06
N PRO A 234 0.15 -18.74 4.76
CA PRO A 234 0.04 -17.46 5.45
C PRO A 234 -1.32 -16.82 5.14
N ILE A 235 -2.01 -16.39 6.20
CA ILE A 235 -3.37 -15.82 6.11
C ILE A 235 -3.45 -14.64 5.13
N LEU A 236 -2.41 -13.81 5.07
CA LEU A 236 -2.36 -12.66 4.17
C LEU A 236 -2.41 -13.09 2.70
N ALA A 237 -1.66 -14.13 2.31
CA ALA A 237 -1.66 -14.61 0.92
C ALA A 237 -3.01 -15.23 0.55
N VAL A 238 -3.63 -15.99 1.47
CA VAL A 238 -4.96 -16.57 1.25
C VAL A 238 -6.02 -15.48 1.13
N ALA A 239 -6.01 -14.48 2.02
CA ALA A 239 -6.93 -13.35 1.97
C ALA A 239 -6.81 -12.59 0.65
N VAL A 240 -5.58 -12.31 0.20
CA VAL A 240 -5.30 -11.68 -1.10
C VAL A 240 -5.88 -12.47 -2.27
N GLY A 241 -5.71 -13.79 -2.25
CA GLY A 241 -6.27 -14.67 -3.27
C GLY A 241 -7.81 -14.70 -3.29
N ILE A 242 -8.47 -14.54 -2.14
CA ILE A 242 -9.94 -14.55 -2.04
C ILE A 242 -10.54 -13.23 -2.53
N TYR A 243 -9.92 -12.08 -2.21
CA TYR A 243 -10.53 -10.78 -2.54
C TYR A 243 -10.16 -10.26 -3.94
N LEU A 244 -9.02 -10.67 -4.50
CA LEU A 244 -8.60 -10.19 -5.83
C LEU A 244 -9.35 -10.95 -6.95
N PRO A 245 -9.72 -10.26 -8.04
CA PRO A 245 -10.26 -10.90 -9.23
C PRO A 245 -9.37 -12.01 -9.77
N ILE A 246 -9.98 -13.05 -10.36
CA ILE A 246 -9.28 -14.18 -11.00
C ILE A 246 -8.27 -13.72 -12.05
N GLU A 247 -8.60 -12.65 -12.78
CA GLU A 247 -7.74 -12.02 -13.77
C GLU A 247 -6.40 -11.53 -13.18
N LEU A 248 -6.38 -11.15 -11.90
CA LEU A 248 -5.16 -10.74 -11.20
C LEU A 248 -4.49 -11.91 -10.47
N THR A 249 -5.27 -12.83 -9.89
CA THR A 249 -4.71 -13.94 -9.09
C THR A 249 -4.06 -15.03 -9.94
N VAL A 250 -4.59 -15.31 -11.15
CA VAL A 250 -4.03 -16.34 -12.05
C VAL A 250 -2.61 -15.99 -12.52
N PRO A 251 -2.32 -14.76 -13.02
CA PRO A 251 -0.95 -14.38 -13.36
C PRO A 251 0.01 -14.45 -12.17
N ILE A 252 -0.42 -14.02 -10.98
CA ILE A 252 0.39 -14.11 -9.74
C ILE A 252 0.71 -15.58 -9.42
N PHE A 253 -0.29 -16.46 -9.50
CA PHE A 253 -0.12 -17.89 -9.28
C PHE A 253 0.85 -18.52 -10.29
N LEU A 254 0.68 -18.22 -11.59
CA LEU A 254 1.58 -18.70 -12.64
C LEU A 254 3.02 -18.21 -12.43
N GLY A 255 3.21 -16.95 -12.06
CA GLY A 255 4.53 -16.40 -11.72
C GLY A 255 5.17 -17.11 -10.52
N GLY A 256 4.38 -17.43 -9.49
CA GLY A 256 4.81 -18.23 -8.35
C GLY A 256 5.21 -19.66 -8.74
N MET A 257 4.43 -20.31 -9.60
CA MET A 257 4.77 -21.64 -10.13
C MET A 257 6.05 -21.62 -10.96
N ILE A 258 6.22 -20.64 -11.85
CA ILE A 258 7.45 -20.48 -12.64
C ILE A 258 8.66 -20.33 -11.71
N THR A 259 8.54 -19.51 -10.67
CA THR A 259 9.59 -19.36 -9.67
C THR A 259 9.91 -20.69 -9.01
N HIS A 260 8.90 -21.39 -8.49
CA HIS A 260 9.06 -22.70 -7.82
C HIS A 260 9.72 -23.75 -8.72
N PHE A 261 9.32 -23.85 -9.98
CA PHE A 261 9.95 -24.78 -10.94
C PHE A 261 11.36 -24.34 -11.31
N SER A 262 11.63 -23.04 -11.44
CA SER A 262 12.96 -22.49 -11.71
C SER A 262 13.97 -22.84 -10.61
N GLU A 263 13.52 -23.00 -9.36
CA GLU A 263 14.40 -23.45 -8.27
C GLU A 263 14.82 -24.91 -8.46
N LYS A 264 13.89 -25.77 -8.88
CA LYS A 264 14.16 -27.18 -9.18
C LYS A 264 15.05 -27.37 -10.42
N SER A 265 15.01 -26.41 -11.35
CA SER A 265 15.82 -26.42 -12.57
C SER A 265 17.25 -25.89 -12.40
N GLY A 266 17.66 -25.49 -11.18
CA GLY A 266 19.01 -25.03 -10.90
C GLY A 266 19.31 -23.59 -11.32
N ALA A 267 18.30 -22.73 -11.42
CA ALA A 267 18.51 -21.31 -11.70
C ALA A 267 19.31 -20.62 -10.57
N SER A 268 20.32 -19.83 -10.92
CA SER A 268 21.13 -19.12 -9.94
C SER A 268 20.37 -17.98 -9.27
N ASP A 269 20.76 -17.62 -8.05
CA ASP A 269 20.16 -16.47 -7.35
C ASP A 269 20.32 -15.16 -8.13
N MET A 270 21.36 -15.04 -8.96
CA MET A 270 21.56 -13.89 -9.84
C MET A 270 20.49 -13.85 -10.94
N MET A 271 20.18 -14.98 -11.57
CA MET A 271 19.10 -15.07 -12.56
C MET A 271 17.76 -14.68 -11.94
N LYS A 272 17.46 -15.18 -10.73
CA LYS A 272 16.24 -14.84 -9.99
C LYS A 272 16.13 -13.34 -9.74
N LYS A 273 17.19 -12.72 -9.20
CA LYS A 273 17.24 -11.27 -8.93
C LYS A 273 17.09 -10.44 -10.21
N LYS A 274 17.76 -10.84 -11.30
CA LYS A 274 17.68 -10.17 -12.61
C LYS A 274 16.28 -10.25 -13.21
N GLY A 275 15.64 -11.42 -13.14
CA GLY A 275 14.26 -11.62 -13.59
C GLY A 275 13.27 -10.78 -12.78
N LEU A 276 13.40 -10.76 -11.45
CA LEU A 276 12.56 -9.93 -10.57
C LEU A 276 12.71 -8.43 -10.89
N LEU A 277 13.94 -7.96 -11.09
CA LEU A 277 14.22 -6.56 -11.44
C LEU A 277 13.61 -6.17 -12.79
N MET A 278 13.74 -7.03 -13.81
CA MET A 278 13.15 -6.79 -15.13
C MET A 278 11.62 -6.78 -15.09
N ALA A 279 11.00 -7.71 -14.36
CA ALA A 279 9.55 -7.74 -14.19
C ALA A 279 9.03 -6.49 -13.47
N SER A 280 9.70 -6.05 -12.40
CA SER A 280 9.35 -4.81 -11.68
C SER A 280 9.49 -3.57 -12.57
N GLY A 281 10.52 -3.53 -13.42
CA GLY A 281 10.68 -2.48 -14.43
C GLY A 281 9.56 -2.45 -15.46
N LEU A 282 9.07 -3.61 -15.91
CA LEU A 282 7.94 -3.70 -16.84
C LEU A 282 6.62 -3.23 -16.22
N ILE A 283 6.35 -3.61 -14.97
CA ILE A 283 5.16 -3.12 -14.22
C ILE A 283 5.18 -1.59 -14.11
N THR A 284 6.35 -1.03 -13.77
CA THR A 284 6.53 0.43 -13.69
C THR A 284 6.37 1.07 -15.07
N GLY A 285 6.94 0.45 -16.11
CA GLY A 285 6.87 0.92 -17.49
C GLY A 285 5.44 0.94 -18.03
N GLU A 286 4.65 -0.10 -17.76
CA GLU A 286 3.22 -0.16 -18.08
C GLU A 286 2.47 1.02 -17.48
N ALA A 287 2.65 1.27 -16.17
CA ALA A 287 1.98 2.39 -15.49
C ALA A 287 2.37 3.74 -16.09
N LEU A 288 3.65 3.95 -16.40
CA LEU A 288 4.13 5.19 -17.04
C LEU A 288 3.56 5.37 -18.44
N VAL A 289 3.54 4.32 -19.26
CA VAL A 289 2.94 4.35 -20.61
C VAL A 289 1.43 4.60 -20.51
N GLY A 290 0.75 4.01 -19.54
CA GLY A 290 -0.67 4.25 -19.27
C GLY A 290 -0.96 5.73 -19.00
N ILE A 291 -0.15 6.39 -18.17
CA ILE A 291 -0.25 7.84 -17.94
C ILE A 291 0.04 8.63 -19.21
N LEU A 292 1.08 8.25 -19.98
CA LEU A 292 1.42 8.92 -21.24
C LEU A 292 0.29 8.86 -22.27
N VAL A 293 -0.46 7.75 -22.34
CA VAL A 293 -1.64 7.61 -23.21
C VAL A 293 -2.85 8.36 -22.63
N ALA A 294 -3.01 8.39 -21.32
CA ALA A 294 -4.11 9.08 -20.65
C ALA A 294 -4.03 10.62 -20.79
N VAL A 295 -2.84 11.21 -20.78
CA VAL A 295 -2.65 12.67 -20.85
C VAL A 295 -3.28 13.28 -22.12
N PRO A 296 -3.02 12.76 -23.33
CA PRO A 296 -3.68 13.30 -24.52
C PRO A 296 -5.19 13.06 -24.57
N ILE A 297 -5.69 11.94 -24.04
CA ILE A 297 -7.13 11.70 -23.90
C ILE A 297 -7.75 12.78 -23.00
N PHE A 298 -7.09 13.10 -21.88
CA PHE A 298 -7.48 14.16 -20.95
C PHE A 298 -7.50 15.54 -21.63
N VAL A 299 -6.44 15.91 -22.36
CA VAL A 299 -6.33 17.23 -23.02
C VAL A 299 -7.32 17.39 -24.18
N THR A 300 -7.54 16.34 -24.97
CA THR A 300 -8.37 16.41 -26.19
C THR A 300 -9.83 16.09 -25.94
N GLY A 301 -10.16 15.44 -24.82
CA GLY A 301 -11.49 14.88 -24.56
C GLY A 301 -11.86 13.70 -25.47
N SER A 302 -10.97 13.27 -26.37
CA SER A 302 -11.19 12.17 -27.29
C SER A 302 -10.67 10.86 -26.70
N LYS A 303 -11.59 9.93 -26.39
CA LYS A 303 -11.22 8.57 -25.96
C LYS A 303 -10.51 7.78 -27.05
N GLU A 304 -10.75 8.12 -28.31
CA GLU A 304 -10.11 7.53 -29.50
C GLU A 304 -8.87 8.31 -29.93
N TRP A 305 -8.18 8.97 -29.00
CA TRP A 305 -6.95 9.70 -29.33
C TRP A 305 -5.87 8.79 -29.90
N TRP A 306 -5.78 7.54 -29.41
CA TRP A 306 -4.82 6.58 -29.91
C TRP A 306 -5.28 5.99 -31.25
N PRO A 307 -4.45 6.01 -32.31
CA PRO A 307 -4.83 5.50 -33.60
C PRO A 307 -5.13 4.00 -33.56
N GLN A 308 -6.34 3.63 -33.96
CA GLN A 308 -6.79 2.25 -34.07
C GLN A 308 -6.45 1.74 -35.48
N PHE A 309 -5.54 0.77 -35.58
CA PHE A 309 -5.19 0.13 -36.84
C PHE A 309 -5.87 -1.24 -36.96
N PRO A 310 -7.00 -1.36 -37.69
CA PRO A 310 -7.67 -2.64 -37.87
C PRO A 310 -6.75 -3.66 -38.56
N GLY A 311 -6.74 -4.90 -38.06
CA GLY A 311 -5.91 -6.00 -38.59
C GLY A 311 -4.53 -6.17 -37.92
N PHE A 312 -4.09 -5.25 -37.07
CA PHE A 312 -2.79 -5.33 -36.38
C PHE A 312 -2.82 -6.06 -35.02
N GLN A 313 -3.93 -6.71 -34.66
CA GLN A 313 -4.06 -7.43 -33.38
C GLN A 313 -2.96 -8.50 -33.19
N PHE A 314 -2.56 -9.17 -34.26
CA PHE A 314 -1.46 -10.16 -34.24
C PHE A 314 -0.09 -9.54 -34.00
N VAL A 315 0.13 -8.27 -34.35
CA VAL A 315 1.41 -7.58 -34.11
C VAL A 315 1.63 -7.40 -32.61
N GLY A 316 0.58 -7.09 -31.84
CA GLY A 316 0.66 -7.05 -30.38
C GLY A 316 1.14 -8.39 -29.79
N VAL A 317 0.59 -9.51 -30.27
CA VAL A 317 1.00 -10.86 -29.84
C VAL A 317 2.46 -11.15 -30.23
N LEU A 318 2.87 -10.79 -31.45
CA LEU A 318 4.26 -10.98 -31.89
C LEU A 318 5.24 -10.16 -31.05
N VAL A 319 4.94 -8.90 -30.78
CA VAL A 319 5.76 -8.03 -29.93
C VAL A 319 5.81 -8.58 -28.51
N PHE A 320 4.68 -9.03 -27.95
CA PHE A 320 4.63 -9.64 -26.63
C PHE A 320 5.52 -10.89 -26.54
N MET A 321 5.43 -11.80 -27.53
CA MET A 321 6.28 -12.98 -27.61
C MET A 321 7.77 -12.61 -27.78
N ALA A 322 8.07 -11.58 -28.55
CA ALA A 322 9.43 -11.08 -28.71
C ALA A 322 10.00 -10.53 -27.40
N VAL A 323 9.20 -9.79 -26.63
CA VAL A 323 9.57 -9.30 -25.29
C VAL A 323 9.81 -10.47 -24.34
N ILE A 324 8.94 -11.48 -24.33
CA ILE A 324 9.14 -12.70 -23.52
C ILE A 324 10.45 -13.40 -23.90
N ALA A 325 10.71 -13.60 -25.19
CA ALA A 325 11.93 -14.22 -25.66
C ALA A 325 13.18 -13.40 -25.28
N TRP A 326 13.09 -12.07 -25.38
CA TRP A 326 14.15 -11.16 -24.98
C TRP A 326 14.40 -11.21 -23.47
N LEU A 327 13.35 -11.22 -22.64
CA LEU A 327 13.45 -11.38 -21.19
C LEU A 327 14.13 -12.70 -20.83
N TYR A 328 13.67 -13.80 -21.42
CA TYR A 328 14.23 -15.12 -21.17
C TYR A 328 15.73 -15.15 -21.50
N ARG A 329 16.12 -14.65 -22.68
CA ARG A 329 17.53 -14.57 -23.08
C ARG A 329 18.34 -13.67 -22.14
N SER A 330 17.80 -12.51 -21.79
CA SER A 330 18.50 -11.56 -20.93
C SER A 330 18.71 -12.12 -19.52
N VAL A 331 17.73 -12.84 -18.97
CA VAL A 331 17.82 -13.44 -17.63
C VAL A 331 18.75 -14.67 -17.62
N THR A 332 18.77 -15.46 -18.70
CA THR A 332 19.57 -16.70 -18.79
C THR A 332 21.00 -16.51 -19.28
N GLN A 333 21.30 -15.39 -19.95
CA GLN A 333 22.68 -15.02 -20.27
C GLN A 333 23.46 -14.75 -18.98
N LYS A 334 24.56 -15.51 -18.82
CA LYS A 334 25.52 -15.40 -17.71
C LYS A 334 26.20 -14.05 -17.68
#